data_AF-A0A7C8CSE4-F1
#
_entry.id   AF-A0A7C8CSE4-F1
#
_cell.length_a   1.000
_cell.length_b   1.000
_cell.length_c   1.000
_cell.angle_alpha   90.00
_cell.angle_beta   90.00
_cell.angle_gamma   90.00
#
_symmetry.space_group_name_H-M   'P 1'
#
loop_
_entity.id
_entity.type
_entity.pdbx_description
1 polymer ?
#
loop_
_entity_poly.entity_id
_entity_poly.type
_entity_poly.pdbx_seq_one_letter_code
_entity_poly.pdbx_strand_id
1 'polypeptide(L)' 'MNDAGHKTARNLAGISEFVGLIFCVLGVVSGIYHMVNSLSLGGALVLHLLTTGCFPTVAGGLLLIVAGRILRVVIDNSRE' A
#
# COMPACT_ATOMS: atom_id res chain seq x y z
N MET A 1 10.67 -21.90 20.76
CA MET A 1 9.89 -20.85 20.05
C MET A 1 8.56 -21.45 19.61
N ASN A 2 7.45 -20.73 19.76
CA ASN A 2 6.10 -21.31 19.68
C ASN A 2 5.60 -21.33 18.22
N ASP A 3 5.32 -22.51 17.65
CA ASP A 3 4.85 -22.70 16.26
C ASP A 3 3.61 -21.86 15.89
N ALA A 4 2.76 -21.58 16.89
CA ALA A 4 1.59 -20.72 16.74
C ALA A 4 1.95 -19.25 16.39
N GLY A 5 3.09 -18.76 16.86
CA GLY A 5 3.58 -17.41 16.59
C GLY A 5 4.04 -17.24 15.14
N HIS A 6 4.74 -18.23 14.58
CA HIS A 6 5.19 -18.20 13.18
C HIS A 6 4.03 -18.29 12.19
N LYS A 7 3.02 -19.12 12.49
CA LYS A 7 1.81 -19.22 11.66
C LYS A 7 1.02 -17.90 11.64
N THR A 8 0.92 -17.24 12.79
CA THR A 8 0.26 -15.94 12.92
C THR A 8 1.04 -14.84 12.18
N ALA A 9 2.36 -14.79 12.34
CA ALA A 9 3.20 -13.80 11.67
C ALA A 9 3.18 -13.94 10.14
N ARG A 10 3.14 -15.17 9.62
CA ARG A 10 3.04 -15.45 8.19
C ARG A 10 1.70 -15.02 7.60
N ASN A 11 0.61 -15.20 8.34
CA ASN A 11 -0.71 -14.69 7.95
C ASN A 11 -0.75 -13.16 7.96
N LEU A 12 -0.17 -12.51 8.98
CA LEU A 12 -0.05 -11.05 9.05
C LEU A 12 0.74 -10.47 7.87
N ALA A 13 1.84 -11.11 7.48
CA ALA A 13 2.61 -10.70 6.30
C ALA A 13 1.78 -10.72 5.02
N GLY A 14 0.97 -11.78 4.82
CA GLY A 14 0.03 -11.87 3.69
C GLY A 14 -1.07 -10.81 3.73
N ILE A 15 -1.64 -10.54 4.90
CA ILE A 15 -2.67 -9.50 5.07
C ILE A 15 -2.08 -8.11 4.79
N SER A 16 -0.85 -7.82 5.25
CA SER A 16 -0.17 -6.55 4.99
C SER A 16 0.02 -6.28 3.49
N GLU A 17 0.44 -7.29 2.73
CA GLU A 17 0.55 -7.17 1.26
C GLU A 17 -0.82 -6.90 0.61
N PHE A 18 -1.86 -7.60 1.05
CA PHE A 18 -3.20 -7.44 0.49
C PHE A 18 -3.79 -6.04 0.79
N VAL A 19 -3.62 -5.55 2.02
CA VAL A 19 -4.05 -4.20 2.42
C VAL A 19 -3.25 -3.14 1.67
N GLY A 20 -1.95 -3.34 1.49
CA GLY A 20 -1.11 -2.44 0.69
C GLY A 20 -1.56 -2.36 -0.78
N LEU A 21 -1.94 -3.49 -1.37
CA LEU A 21 -2.46 -3.54 -2.74
C LEU A 21 -3.79 -2.80 -2.87
N ILE A 22 -4.71 -2.95 -1.90
CA ILE A 22 -5.96 -2.19 -1.85
C ILE A 22 -5.68 -0.68 -1.79
N PHE A 23 -4.75 -0.25 -0.93
CA PHE A 23 -4.37 1.16 -0.82
C PHE A 23 -3.81 1.73 -2.12
N CYS A 24 -2.97 0.96 -2.82
CA CYS A 24 -2.48 1.34 -4.15
C CYS A 24 -3.62 1.48 -5.17
N VAL A 25 -4.53 0.52 -5.24
CA VAL A 25 -5.66 0.56 -6.19
C VAL A 25 -6.58 1.74 -5.90
N LEU A 26 -6.93 1.97 -4.63
CA LEU A 26 -7.76 3.11 -4.23
C LEU A 26 -7.09 4.45 -4.53
N GLY A 27 -5.78 4.56 -4.30
CA GLY A 27 -5.00 5.76 -4.65
C GLY A 27 -5.06 6.04 -6.15
N VAL A 28 -4.78 5.03 -6.99
CA VAL A 28 -4.81 5.16 -8.46
C VAL A 28 -6.21 5.51 -8.96
N VAL A 29 -7.26 4.83 -8.49
CA VAL A 29 -8.65 5.10 -8.89
C VAL A 29 -9.07 6.52 -8.50
N SER A 30 -8.73 6.96 -7.28
CA SER A 30 -9.00 8.32 -6.82
C SER A 30 -8.27 9.36 -7.65
N GLY A 31 -6.99 9.12 -7.99
CA GLY A 31 -6.21 9.99 -8.86
C GLY A 31 -6.77 10.11 -10.27
N ILE A 32 -7.17 8.99 -10.89
CA ILE A 32 -7.80 8.99 -12.22
C ILE A 32 -9.14 9.73 -12.19
N TYR A 33 -9.98 9.46 -11.17
CA TYR A 33 -11.27 10.14 -11.01
C TYR A 33 -11.10 11.66 -10.88
N HIS A 34 -10.14 12.10 -10.06
CA HIS A 34 -9.82 13.51 -9.95
C HIS A 34 -9.29 14.09 -11.25
N MET A 35 -8.46 13.37 -12.01
CA MET A 35 -7.91 13.90 -13.26
C MET A 35 -8.99 14.07 -14.33
N VAL A 36 -9.93 13.11 -14.44
CA VAL A 36 -11.06 13.19 -15.37
C VAL A 36 -12.03 14.30 -14.98
N ASN A 37 -12.34 14.44 -13.68
CA ASN A 37 -13.29 15.45 -13.20
C ASN A 37 -12.67 16.86 -13.20
N SER A 38 -11.35 16.97 -13.10
CA SER A 38 -10.64 18.24 -13.07
C SER A 38 -10.15 18.72 -14.43
N LEU A 39 -10.51 18.05 -15.54
CA LEU A 39 -10.29 18.60 -16.88
C LEU A 39 -10.96 19.97 -17.07
N SER A 40 -11.94 20.30 -16.23
CA SER A 40 -12.62 21.60 -16.13
C SER A 40 -11.97 22.58 -15.11
N LEU A 41 -11.10 22.09 -14.22
CA LEU A 41 -10.50 22.86 -13.11
C LEU A 41 -9.00 23.04 -13.37
N GLY A 42 -8.53 24.30 -13.44
CA GLY A 42 -7.16 24.64 -13.83
C GLY A 42 -6.05 23.76 -13.22
N GLY A 43 -5.08 23.35 -14.05
CA GLY A 43 -4.10 22.28 -13.77
C GLY A 43 -3.28 22.40 -12.48
N ALA A 44 -3.15 23.59 -11.89
CA ALA A 44 -2.47 23.80 -10.61
C ALA A 44 -3.24 23.18 -9.41
N LEU A 45 -4.58 23.22 -9.43
CA LEU A 45 -5.40 22.64 -8.36
C LEU A 45 -5.40 21.10 -8.44
N VAL A 46 -5.37 20.57 -9.66
CA VAL A 46 -5.29 19.14 -9.96
C VAL A 46 -3.99 18.53 -9.45
N LEU A 47 -2.87 19.21 -9.72
CA LEU A 47 -1.57 18.78 -9.25
C LEU A 47 -1.53 18.76 -7.71
N HIS A 48 -2.12 19.77 -7.06
CA HIS A 48 -2.11 19.85 -5.60
C HIS A 48 -2.95 18.72 -4.96
N LEU A 49 -4.14 18.43 -5.50
CA LEU A 49 -5.01 17.34 -5.05
C LEU A 49 -4.38 15.95 -5.29
N LEU A 50 -3.74 15.75 -6.44
CA LEU A 50 -2.99 14.52 -6.71
C LEU A 50 -1.85 14.33 -5.71
N THR A 51 -1.06 15.38 -5.44
CA THR A 51 0.08 15.32 -4.49
C THR A 51 -0.34 15.09 -3.03
N THR A 52 -1.49 15.60 -2.61
CA THR A 52 -1.96 15.45 -1.22
C THR A 52 -2.77 14.18 -0.97
N GLY A 53 -3.46 13.64 -1.98
CA GLY A 53 -4.33 12.47 -1.82
C GLY A 53 -3.77 11.18 -2.42
N CYS A 54 -3.38 11.23 -3.71
CA CYS A 54 -3.06 10.04 -4.51
C CYS A 54 -1.63 9.52 -4.26
N PHE A 55 -0.64 10.42 -4.22
CA PHE A 55 0.74 10.03 -3.97
C PHE A 55 0.97 9.37 -2.60
N PRO A 56 0.48 9.92 -1.47
CA PRO A 56 0.71 9.29 -0.17
C PRO A 56 -0.03 7.96 0.02
N THR A 57 -1.20 7.77 -0.61
CA THR A 57 -1.93 6.48 -0.56
C THR A 57 -1.22 5.40 -1.35
N VAL A 58 -0.70 5.72 -2.54
CA VAL A 58 0.12 4.78 -3.33
C VAL A 58 1.46 4.49 -2.65
N ALA A 59 2.14 5.51 -2.12
CA ALA A 59 3.38 5.33 -1.37
C ALA A 59 3.16 4.49 -0.10
N GLY A 60 2.08 4.74 0.65
CA GLY A 60 1.70 3.95 1.81
C GLY A 60 1.37 2.50 1.47
N GLY A 61 0.65 2.27 0.36
CA GLY A 61 0.36 0.94 -0.14
C GLY A 61 1.61 0.14 -0.51
N LEU A 62 2.56 0.77 -1.22
CA LEU A 62 3.86 0.17 -1.53
C LEU A 62 4.68 -0.16 -0.28
N LEU A 63 4.70 0.74 0.71
CA LEU A 63 5.40 0.51 1.98
C LEU A 63 4.80 -0.70 2.74
N LEU A 64 3.48 -0.87 2.73
CA LEU A 64 2.82 -2.02 3.34
C LEU A 64 3.15 -3.35 2.64
N ILE A 65 3.28 -3.33 1.31
CA ILE A 65 3.72 -4.50 0.53
C ILE A 65 5.17 -4.85 0.89
N VAL A 66 6.06 -3.84 0.91
CA VAL A 66 7.47 -4.04 1.29
C VAL A 66 7.59 -4.54 2.73
N ALA A 67 6.83 -3.99 3.67
CA ALA A 67 6.79 -4.46 5.05
C ALA A 67 6.36 -5.93 5.16
N GLY A 68 5.33 -6.33 4.40
CA GLY A 68 4.89 -7.73 4.32
C GLY A 68 5.97 -8.66 3.75
N ARG A 69 6.70 -8.21 2.71
CA ARG A 69 7.84 -8.95 2.13
C ARG A 69 8.98 -9.12 3.12
N ILE A 70 9.39 -8.04 3.80
CA ILE A 70 10.47 -8.07 4.79
C ILE A 70 10.08 -8.99 5.95
N LEU A 71 8.85 -8.90 6.45
CA LEU A 71 8.37 -9.76 7.54
C LEU A 71 8.40 -11.24 7.14
N ARG A 72 8.04 -11.58 5.90
CA ARG A 72 8.13 -12.95 5.38
C ARG A 72 9.59 -13.44 5.33
N VAL A 73 10.52 -12.62 4.84
CA VAL A 73 11.96 -12.94 4.80
C VAL A 73 12.53 -13.15 6.21
N VAL A 74 12.15 -12.31 7.18
CA VAL A 74 12.60 -12.45 8.58
C VAL A 74 12.08 -13.74 9.21
N ILE A 75 10.82 -14.11 8.96
CA ILE A 75 10.25 -15.37 9.45
C ILE A 75 10.98 -16.58 8.84
N ASP A 76 11.29 -16.54 7.54
CA ASP A 76 11.99 -17.62 6.86
C ASP A 76 13.43 -17.79 7.38
N ASN A 77 14.16 -16.70 7.64
CA ASN A 77 15.50 -16.75 8.26
C ASN A 77 15.48 -17.15 9.74
N SER A 78 14.38 -16.89 10.47
CA SER A 78 14.26 -17.29 11.89
C SER A 78 13.99 -18.79 12.07
N ARG A 79 13.89 -19.53 10.96
CA ARG A 79 13.55 -20.96 10.92
C ARG A 79 14.77 -21.87 10.73
N GLU A 80 15.91 -21.30 10.32
CA GLU A 80 17.25 -21.94 10.30
C GLU A 80 17.93 -21.84 11.67
#